data_AF-A0A493TBG3-F1
#
_entry.id   AF-A0A493TBG3-F1
#
_cell.length_a   1.000
_cell.length_b   1.000
_cell.length_c   1.000
_cell.angle_alpha   90.00
_cell.angle_beta   90.00
_cell.angle_gamma   90.00
#
_symmetry.space_group_name_H-M   'P 1'
#
loop_
_entity.id
_entity.type
_entity.pdbx_description
1 polymer ?
#
loop_
_entity_poly.entity_id
_entity_poly.type
_entity_poly.pdbx_seq_one_letter_code
_entity_poly.pdbx_strand_id
1 'polypeptide(L)' 'MAAGLWALLLLVPLGAAVYEDQVGKFDWRQQYVGKLKFASLEAAQGSKKLLAATQQNVVAALSSRNGEIRE' A
#
# COMPACT_ATOMS: atom_id res chain seq x y z
N MET A 1 -0.03 39.80 27.44
CA MET A 1 0.33 39.51 26.03
C MET A 1 0.99 38.13 25.86
N ALA A 2 1.94 37.72 26.71
CA ALA A 2 2.62 36.42 26.58
C ALA A 2 1.73 35.18 26.77
N ALA A 3 0.75 35.22 27.70
CA ALA A 3 -0.10 34.06 28.00
C ALA A 3 -0.94 33.58 26.79
N GLY A 4 -1.42 34.50 25.95
CA GLY A 4 -2.15 34.16 24.74
C GLY A 4 -1.25 33.48 23.69
N LEU A 5 0.02 33.88 23.62
CA LEU A 5 1.01 33.27 22.73
C LEU A 5 1.33 31.83 23.14
N TRP A 6 1.48 31.58 24.45
CA TRP A 6 1.69 30.23 25.00
C TRP A 6 0.47 29.33 24.77
N ALA A 7 -0.75 29.85 24.95
CA ALA A 7 -1.97 29.12 24.67
C ALA A 7 -2.10 28.74 23.17
N LEU A 8 -1.71 29.65 22.26
CA LEU A 8 -1.73 29.39 20.82
C LEU A 8 -0.71 28.32 20.42
N LEU A 9 0.49 28.35 20.99
CA LEU A 9 1.54 27.35 20.74
C LEU A 9 1.13 25.94 21.21
N LEU A 10 0.34 25.83 22.26
CA LEU A 10 -0.17 24.55 22.77
C LEU A 10 -1.27 23.92 21.87
N LEU A 11 -1.93 24.71 21.02
CA LEU A 11 -2.99 24.22 20.13
C LEU A 11 -2.48 23.65 18.80
N VAL A 12 -1.29 24.07 18.36
CA VAL A 12 -0.66 23.61 17.11
C VAL A 12 -0.53 22.07 16.98
N PRO A 13 -0.09 21.31 18.00
CA PRO A 13 0.08 19.85 17.87
C PRO A 13 -1.24 19.07 17.76
N LEU A 14 -2.39 19.65 18.18
CA LEU A 14 -3.68 18.97 18.12
C LEU A 14 -4.15 18.72 16.68
N GLY A 15 -3.73 19.55 15.72
CA GLY A 15 -4.02 19.34 14.30
C GLY A 15 -3.22 18.19 13.66
N ALA A 16 -2.06 17.84 14.22
CA ALA A 16 -1.22 16.76 13.70
C ALA A 16 -1.72 15.37 14.14
N ALA A 17 -2.33 15.27 15.32
CA ALA A 17 -2.88 14.02 15.87
C ALA A 17 -4.07 13.45 15.06
N VAL A 18 -4.75 14.30 14.27
CA VAL A 18 -5.84 13.86 13.38
C VAL A 18 -5.33 12.99 12.24
N TYR A 19 -4.08 13.16 11.81
CA TYR A 19 -3.58 12.43 10.66
C TYR A 19 -3.10 11.02 11.01
N GLU A 20 -2.34 10.87 12.09
CA GLU A 20 -1.71 9.58 12.42
C GLU A 20 -2.74 8.52 12.84
N ASP A 21 -3.74 8.89 13.65
CA ASP A 21 -4.78 7.95 14.10
C ASP A 21 -5.82 7.63 12.99
N GLN A 22 -5.81 8.33 11.86
CA GLN A 22 -6.79 8.12 10.79
C GLN A 22 -6.23 7.39 9.57
N VAL A 23 -4.91 7.16 9.52
CA VAL A 23 -4.27 6.41 8.42
C VAL A 23 -4.91 5.03 8.27
N GLY A 24 -5.40 4.72 7.08
CA GLY A 24 -5.96 3.40 6.77
C GLY A 24 -7.36 3.11 7.33
N LYS A 25 -7.96 4.02 8.12
CA LYS A 25 -9.39 3.92 8.52
C LYS A 25 -10.31 4.27 7.36
N PHE A 26 -9.92 5.25 6.54
CA PHE A 26 -10.68 5.73 5.38
C PHE A 26 -9.94 5.61 4.05
N ASP A 27 -8.66 5.25 4.08
CA ASP A 27 -7.86 5.05 2.89
C ASP A 27 -8.04 3.62 2.37
N TRP A 28 -8.38 3.47 1.11
CA TRP A 28 -8.36 2.19 0.42
C TRP A 28 -7.60 2.32 -0.89
N ARG A 29 -6.76 1.33 -1.18
CA ARG A 29 -5.99 1.28 -2.42
C ARG A 29 -6.01 -0.12 -2.97
N GLN A 30 -6.56 -0.26 -4.17
CA GLN A 30 -6.49 -1.51 -4.93
C GLN A 30 -5.46 -1.38 -6.04
N GLN A 31 -4.63 -2.40 -6.19
CA GLN A 31 -3.59 -2.43 -7.21
C GLN A 31 -3.89 -3.52 -8.23
N TYR A 32 -3.71 -3.20 -9.50
CA TYR A 32 -3.91 -4.11 -10.62
C TYR A 32 -2.71 -4.02 -11.56
N VAL A 33 -2.31 -5.16 -12.12
CA VAL A 33 -1.17 -5.26 -13.05
C VAL A 33 -1.58 -5.17 -14.53
N GLY A 34 -2.89 -5.23 -14.78
CA GLY A 34 -3.49 -5.18 -16.11
C GLY A 34 -3.66 -6.55 -16.77
N LYS A 35 -3.76 -6.56 -18.10
CA LYS A 35 -4.08 -7.77 -18.89
C LYS A 35 -2.84 -8.64 -19.05
N LEU A 36 -2.95 -9.91 -18.72
CA LEU A 36 -1.85 -10.87 -18.81
C LEU A 36 -1.37 -11.04 -20.27
N LYS A 37 -0.04 -11.02 -20.48
CA LYS A 37 0.64 -11.48 -21.72
C LYS A 37 1.27 -12.85 -21.50
N PHE A 38 2.02 -13.01 -20.40
CA PHE A 38 2.73 -14.24 -20.05
C PHE A 38 2.61 -14.53 -18.56
N ALA A 39 2.58 -15.80 -18.18
CA ALA A 39 2.64 -16.23 -16.79
C ALA A 39 3.56 -17.45 -16.62
N SER A 40 4.26 -17.51 -15.49
CA SER A 40 5.06 -18.65 -15.08
C SER A 40 4.76 -18.99 -13.63
N LEU A 41 4.34 -20.22 -13.37
CA LEU A 41 4.17 -20.73 -12.01
C LEU A 41 5.51 -21.33 -11.56
N GLU A 42 6.04 -20.85 -10.44
CA GLU A 42 7.27 -21.41 -9.89
C GLU A 42 6.94 -22.77 -9.26
N ALA A 43 7.45 -23.86 -9.85
CA ALA A 43 7.10 -25.24 -9.49
C ALA A 43 7.92 -25.82 -8.32
N ALA A 44 8.78 -25.02 -7.70
CA ALA A 44 9.58 -25.46 -6.56
C ALA A 44 8.70 -25.90 -5.39
N GLN A 45 9.10 -26.93 -4.66
CA GLN A 45 8.33 -27.46 -3.54
C GLN A 45 8.20 -26.36 -2.46
N GLY A 46 6.97 -25.91 -2.19
CA GLY A 46 6.69 -24.80 -1.26
C GLY A 46 6.65 -23.41 -1.88
N SER A 47 6.93 -23.28 -3.19
CA SER A 47 6.69 -22.04 -3.93
C SER A 47 5.22 -21.62 -3.85
N LYS A 48 5.01 -20.32 -3.67
CA LYS A 48 3.69 -19.68 -3.66
C LYS A 48 3.65 -18.49 -4.62
N LYS A 49 4.50 -18.49 -5.65
CA LYS A 49 4.71 -17.36 -6.55
C LYS A 49 4.26 -17.68 -7.97
N LEU A 50 3.52 -16.76 -8.57
CA LEU A 50 3.18 -16.71 -9.97
C LEU A 50 3.80 -15.44 -10.55
N LEU A 51 4.73 -15.59 -11.49
CA LEU A 51 5.29 -14.46 -12.22
C LEU A 51 4.37 -14.12 -13.38
N ALA A 52 3.95 -12.86 -13.48
CA ALA A 52 3.07 -12.35 -14.53
C ALA A 52 3.73 -11.20 -15.26
N ALA A 53 3.74 -11.24 -16.59
CA ALA A 53 4.08 -10.11 -17.45
C ALA A 53 2.81 -9.66 -18.20
N THR A 54 2.55 -8.36 -18.23
CA THR A 54 1.26 -7.81 -18.69
C THR A 54 1.39 -6.90 -19.92
N GLN A 55 0.26 -6.56 -20.53
CA GLN A 55 0.19 -5.66 -21.67
C GLN A 55 0.59 -4.23 -21.35
N GLN A 56 0.44 -3.85 -20.08
CA GLN A 56 0.78 -2.57 -19.50
C GLN A 56 2.28 -2.43 -19.20
N ASN A 57 3.11 -3.37 -19.69
CA ASN A 57 4.55 -3.42 -19.47
C ASN A 57 4.92 -3.55 -17.98
N VAL A 58 4.07 -4.22 -17.21
CA VAL A 58 4.31 -4.56 -15.80
C VAL A 58 4.78 -6.01 -15.71
N VAL A 59 5.81 -6.25 -14.90
CA VAL A 59 6.18 -7.58 -14.41
C VAL A 59 5.90 -7.62 -12.92
N ALA A 60 5.15 -8.63 -12.47
CA ALA A 60 4.74 -8.75 -11.08
C ALA A 60 4.86 -10.20 -10.60
N ALA A 61 5.28 -10.37 -9.35
CA ALA A 61 5.11 -11.62 -8.63
C ALA A 61 3.77 -11.58 -7.90
N LEU A 62 2.91 -12.55 -8.16
CA LEU A 62 1.62 -12.70 -7.51
C LEU A 62 1.66 -13.90 -6.57
N SER A 63 1.03 -13.77 -5.41
CA SER A 63 0.80 -14.91 -4.53
C SER A 63 -0.20 -15.87 -5.18
N SER A 64 0.18 -17.14 -5.32
CA SER A 64 -0.70 -18.17 -5.92
C SER A 64 -1.92 -18.52 -5.05
N ARG A 65 -1.99 -18.00 -3.81
CA ARG A 65 -3.07 -18.32 -2.85
C ARG A 65 -4.19 -17.29 -2.83
N ASN A 66 -3.85 -16.02 -2.99
CA ASN A 66 -4.77 -14.90 -2.81
C ASN A 66 -4.61 -13.80 -3.89
N GLY A 67 -3.66 -13.93 -4.81
CA GLY A 67 -3.45 -12.97 -5.90
C GLY A 67 -2.81 -11.65 -5.47
N GLU A 68 -2.37 -11.51 -4.21
CA GLU A 68 -1.65 -10.33 -3.75
C GLU A 68 -0.37 -10.12 -4.56
N ILE A 69 -0.11 -8.86 -4.92
CA ILE A 69 1.13 -8.45 -5.57
C ILE A 69 2.22 -8.46 -4.50
N ARG A 70 3.29 -9.22 -4.76
CA ARG A 70 4.48 -9.32 -3.91
C ARG A 70 5.64 -8.58 -4.57
N GLU A 71 6.41 -7.86 -3.77
CA GLU A 71 7.67 -7.22 -4.15
C GLU A 71 8.73 -8.26 -4.54
#